data_AF-A0A1F5MIB4-F1
#
_entry.id   AF-A0A1F5MIB4-F1
#
_cell.length_a   1.000
_cell.length_b   1.000
_cell.length_c   1.000
_cell.angle_alpha   90.00
_cell.angle_beta   90.00
_cell.angle_gamma   90.00
#
_symmetry.space_group_name_H-M   'P 1'
#
loop_
_entity.id
_entity.type
_entity.pdbx_description
1 polymer ?
#
loop_
_entity_poly.entity_id
_entity_poly.type
_entity_poly.pdbx_seq_one_letter_code
_entity_poly.pdbx_strand_id
1 'polypeptide(L)'
;MVLKSELALIDQTYQIASGKPFSISTLSLPLWTNTTWAYLYSWYGMKKYGYVPVFYGHNQIGLLGVDSLQKIDKPLEKTFFIIEPADGIPSTFYNEELDTENSKTKLTSEISFGSLKLQVRVPKADE
;
A
#
# COMPACT_ATOMS: atom_id res chain seq x y z
N MET A 1 2.23 -11.84 11.13
CA MET A 1 1.12 -11.47 10.23
C MET A 1 0.14 -12.62 10.11
N VAL A 2 -1.17 -12.35 10.07
CA VAL A 2 -2.21 -13.38 9.91
C VAL A 2 -3.00 -13.02 8.65
N LEU A 3 -3.13 -13.95 7.71
CA LEU A 3 -3.83 -13.78 6.42
C LEU A 3 -5.21 -13.11 6.57
N LYS A 4 -5.95 -13.44 7.64
CA LYS A 4 -7.25 -12.82 7.95
C LYS A 4 -7.17 -11.28 8.04
N SER A 5 -6.13 -10.75 8.68
CA SER A 5 -5.94 -9.30 8.82
C SER A 5 -5.55 -8.64 7.50
N GLU A 6 -4.74 -9.30 6.68
CA GLU A 6 -4.33 -8.82 5.35
C GLU A 6 -5.53 -8.75 4.41
N LEU A 7 -6.36 -9.80 4.38
CA LEU A 7 -7.58 -9.81 3.57
C LEU A 7 -8.60 -8.77 4.04
N ALA A 8 -8.75 -8.57 5.36
CA ALA A 8 -9.61 -7.52 5.90
C ALA A 8 -9.11 -6.12 5.53
N LEU A 9 -7.80 -5.90 5.54
CA LEU A 9 -7.19 -4.64 5.10
C LEU A 9 -7.45 -4.39 3.61
N ILE A 10 -7.29 -5.42 2.77
CA ILE A 10 -7.60 -5.33 1.33
C ILE A 10 -9.09 -5.03 1.12
N ASP A 11 -9.98 -5.74 1.81
CA ASP A 11 -11.41 -5.45 1.73
C ASP A 11 -11.72 -3.99 2.07
N GLN A 12 -11.04 -3.45 3.08
CA GLN A 12 -11.20 -2.05 3.50
C GLN A 12 -10.78 -1.06 2.43
N THR A 13 -9.70 -1.32 1.66
CA THR A 13 -9.29 -0.42 0.57
C THR A 13 -10.35 -0.37 -0.53
N TYR A 14 -10.90 -1.52 -0.93
CA TYR A 14 -11.99 -1.57 -1.91
C TYR A 14 -13.28 -0.92 -1.42
N GLN A 15 -13.65 -1.11 -0.15
CA GLN A 15 -14.83 -0.46 0.45
C GLN A 15 -14.70 1.07 0.41
N ILE A 16 -13.55 1.59 0.84
CA ILE A 16 -13.29 3.04 0.86
C ILE A 16 -13.19 3.59 -0.56
N ALA A 17 -12.62 2.83 -1.51
CA ALA A 17 -12.54 3.22 -2.90
C ALA A 17 -13.92 3.25 -3.59
N SER A 18 -14.90 2.49 -3.08
CA SER A 18 -16.27 2.46 -3.59
C SER A 18 -16.34 2.24 -5.11
N GLY A 19 -15.52 1.30 -5.60
CA GLY A 19 -15.44 0.94 -7.02
C GLY A 19 -14.58 1.87 -7.89
N LYS A 20 -14.00 2.94 -7.34
CA LYS A 20 -13.10 3.83 -8.07
C LYS A 20 -11.67 3.29 -8.11
N PRO A 21 -10.88 3.59 -9.15
CA PRO A 21 -9.45 3.30 -9.15
C PRO A 21 -8.73 3.95 -7.96
N PHE A 22 -7.73 3.24 -7.43
CA PHE A 22 -6.90 3.73 -6.33
C PHE A 22 -5.47 3.22 -6.45
N SER A 23 -4.55 3.92 -5.79
CA SER A 23 -3.15 3.53 -5.71
C SER A 23 -2.79 3.03 -4.31
N ILE A 24 -1.74 2.22 -4.23
CA ILE A 24 -1.14 1.80 -2.96
C ILE A 24 0.37 2.05 -2.95
N SER A 25 0.90 2.31 -1.76
CA SER A 25 2.32 2.27 -1.41
C SER A 25 2.47 1.48 -0.11
N THR A 26 3.67 0.97 0.17
CA THR A 26 3.90 0.03 1.27
C THR A 26 5.20 0.31 2.01
N LEU A 27 5.13 0.28 3.34
CA LEU A 27 6.27 0.06 4.21
C LEU A 27 6.24 -1.42 4.62
N SER A 28 7.05 -2.22 3.94
CA SER A 28 7.05 -3.68 4.04
C SER A 28 8.27 -4.22 4.79
N LEU A 29 8.21 -5.48 5.19
CA LEU A 29 9.35 -6.26 5.65
C LEU A 29 9.48 -7.54 4.79
N PRO A 30 10.55 -7.71 3.99
CA PRO A 30 11.68 -6.81 3.80
C PRO A 30 11.30 -5.43 3.22
N LEU A 31 12.13 -4.42 3.50
CA LEU A 31 11.92 -3.07 2.95
C LEU A 31 11.86 -3.09 1.42
N TRP A 32 11.06 -2.17 0.88
CA TRP A 32 10.89 -1.93 -0.56
C TRP A 32 10.41 -3.15 -1.36
N THR A 33 9.79 -4.13 -0.70
CA THR A 33 9.33 -5.38 -1.31
C THR A 33 7.81 -5.48 -1.23
N ASN A 34 7.13 -5.22 -2.35
CA ASN A 34 5.67 -5.20 -2.43
C ASN A 34 5.05 -6.57 -2.81
N THR A 35 5.85 -7.64 -2.90
CA THR A 35 5.40 -8.95 -3.43
C THR A 35 4.15 -9.50 -2.72
N THR A 36 4.07 -9.40 -1.39
CA THR A 36 2.91 -9.87 -0.61
C THR A 36 1.63 -9.17 -1.06
N TRP A 37 1.64 -7.84 -1.09
CA TRP A 37 0.46 -7.07 -1.45
C TRP A 37 0.13 -7.19 -2.94
N ALA A 38 1.14 -7.19 -3.80
CA ALA A 38 0.97 -7.44 -5.24
C ALA A 38 0.27 -8.78 -5.50
N TYR A 39 0.69 -9.85 -4.81
CA TYR A 39 0.04 -11.16 -4.87
C TYR A 39 -1.38 -11.11 -4.34
N LEU A 40 -1.60 -10.57 -3.13
CA LEU A 40 -2.92 -10.59 -2.49
C LEU A 40 -3.95 -9.75 -3.27
N TYR A 41 -3.57 -8.58 -3.79
CA TYR A 41 -4.45 -7.81 -4.67
C TYR A 41 -4.75 -8.55 -5.97
N SER A 42 -3.75 -9.18 -6.59
CA SER A 42 -3.94 -9.89 -7.87
C SER A 42 -4.73 -11.18 -7.75
N TRP A 43 -4.56 -11.90 -6.64
CA TRP A 43 -5.26 -13.16 -6.39
C TRP A 43 -6.63 -12.93 -5.76
N TYR A 44 -6.67 -12.27 -4.61
CA TYR A 44 -7.91 -12.10 -3.83
C TYR A 44 -8.68 -10.86 -4.29
N GLY A 45 -8.00 -9.72 -4.42
CA GLY A 45 -8.63 -8.46 -4.84
C GLY A 45 -9.28 -8.58 -6.22
N MET A 46 -8.54 -9.04 -7.22
CA MET A 46 -9.04 -9.26 -8.58
C MET A 46 -10.22 -10.23 -8.60
N LYS A 47 -10.11 -11.38 -7.91
CA LYS A 47 -11.17 -12.39 -7.89
C LYS A 47 -12.46 -11.87 -7.25
N LYS A 48 -12.36 -11.07 -6.20
CA LYS A 48 -13.52 -10.59 -5.41
C LYS A 48 -14.13 -9.29 -5.94
N TYR A 49 -13.30 -8.37 -6.42
CA TYR A 49 -13.71 -7.01 -6.78
C TYR A 49 -13.58 -6.69 -8.28
N GLY A 50 -12.92 -7.54 -9.06
CA GLY A 50 -12.83 -7.42 -10.52
C GLY A 50 -11.80 -6.42 -11.04
N TYR A 51 -10.99 -5.81 -10.16
CA TYR A 51 -9.88 -4.93 -10.53
C TYR A 51 -8.79 -4.93 -9.45
N VAL A 52 -7.60 -4.44 -9.81
CA VAL A 52 -6.44 -4.29 -8.91
C VAL A 52 -6.04 -2.82 -8.80
N PRO A 53 -5.39 -2.39 -7.71
CA PRO A 53 -4.80 -1.06 -7.63
C PRO A 53 -3.58 -0.93 -8.53
N VAL A 54 -3.15 0.31 -8.69
CA VAL A 54 -1.81 0.65 -9.20
C VAL A 54 -0.85 0.85 -8.02
N PHE A 55 0.44 0.62 -8.25
CA PHE A 55 1.48 0.76 -7.22
C PHE A 55 2.34 2.00 -7.46
N TYR A 56 2.64 2.75 -6.42
CA TYR A 56 3.66 3.80 -6.43
C TYR A 56 4.65 3.56 -5.27
N GLY A 57 5.85 4.12 -5.39
CA GLY A 57 6.93 3.91 -4.41
C GLY A 57 8.21 3.39 -5.09
N HIS A 58 9.03 2.67 -4.34
CA HIS A 58 10.33 2.18 -4.81
C HIS A 58 10.23 1.22 -5.99
N ASN A 59 11.29 1.18 -6.80
CA ASN A 59 11.31 0.28 -7.95
C ASN A 59 11.29 -1.19 -7.51
N GLN A 60 10.53 -2.02 -8.23
CA GLN A 60 10.30 -3.43 -7.92
C GLN A 60 10.97 -4.36 -8.96
N ILE A 61 11.79 -3.82 -9.89
CA ILE A 61 12.49 -4.62 -10.91
C ILE A 61 13.29 -5.74 -10.25
N GLY A 62 13.07 -6.98 -10.73
CA GLY A 62 13.73 -8.18 -10.22
C GLY A 62 13.01 -8.86 -9.06
N LEU A 63 11.91 -8.29 -8.54
CA LEU A 63 11.09 -8.91 -7.51
C LEU A 63 9.93 -9.71 -8.10
N LEU A 64 9.50 -10.74 -7.38
CA LEU A 64 8.34 -11.55 -7.77
C LEU A 64 7.06 -10.71 -7.71
N GLY A 65 6.21 -10.84 -8.73
CA GLY A 65 4.95 -10.10 -8.81
C GLY A 65 5.11 -8.63 -9.21
N VAL A 66 6.25 -8.21 -9.74
CA VAL A 66 6.46 -6.82 -10.21
C VAL A 66 5.42 -6.37 -11.24
N ASP A 67 5.00 -7.28 -12.14
CA ASP A 67 4.02 -6.98 -13.18
C ASP A 67 2.57 -7.17 -12.72
N SER A 68 2.36 -7.58 -11.46
CA SER A 68 1.03 -7.84 -10.91
C SER A 68 0.24 -6.55 -10.65
N LEU A 69 0.93 -5.45 -10.36
CA LEU A 69 0.33 -4.13 -10.20
C LEU A 69 1.06 -3.14 -11.10
N GLN A 70 0.33 -2.39 -11.93
CA GLN A 70 0.94 -1.36 -12.77
C GLN A 70 1.64 -0.32 -11.89
N LYS A 71 2.93 -0.08 -12.15
CA LYS A 71 3.70 0.96 -11.48
C LYS A 71 3.39 2.35 -12.06
N ILE A 72 3.22 3.33 -11.18
CA ILE A 72 3.06 4.75 -11.51
C ILE A 72 3.97 5.61 -10.63
N ASP A 73 4.26 6.84 -11.06
CA ASP A 73 5.20 7.74 -10.38
C ASP A 73 4.54 8.58 -9.27
N LYS A 74 3.29 9.00 -9.48
CA LYS A 74 2.52 9.84 -8.55
C LYS A 74 1.29 9.09 -8.04
N PRO A 75 0.89 9.26 -6.76
CA PRO A 75 -0.32 8.63 -6.22
C PRO A 75 -1.58 9.14 -6.93
N LEU A 76 -2.59 8.27 -7.05
CA LEU A 76 -3.93 8.65 -7.50
C LEU A 76 -4.67 9.44 -6.41
N GLU A 77 -5.77 10.12 -6.80
CA GLU A 77 -6.62 10.90 -5.86
C GLU A 77 -7.04 10.11 -4.62
N LYS A 78 -7.34 8.82 -4.81
CA LYS A 78 -7.52 7.86 -3.73
C LYS A 78 -6.26 7.02 -3.61
N THR A 79 -5.57 7.15 -2.47
CA THR A 79 -4.36 6.38 -2.23
C THR A 79 -4.30 5.84 -0.81
N PHE A 80 -3.66 4.69 -0.65
CA PHE A 80 -3.47 4.03 0.63
C PHE A 80 -2.00 3.74 0.87
N PHE A 81 -1.57 3.91 2.12
CA PHE A 81 -0.25 3.50 2.57
C PHE A 81 -0.39 2.37 3.58
N ILE A 82 0.17 1.21 3.22
CA ILE A 82 0.08 -0.01 4.02
C ILE A 82 1.37 -0.16 4.81
N ILE A 83 1.27 -0.27 6.13
CA ILE A 83 2.43 -0.34 7.02
C ILE A 83 2.42 -1.70 7.71
N GLU A 84 3.46 -2.48 7.45
CA GLU A 84 3.77 -3.71 8.16
C GLU A 84 4.48 -3.42 9.50
N PRO A 85 4.51 -4.39 10.44
CA PRO A 85 5.26 -4.25 11.67
C PRO A 85 6.74 -3.99 11.39
N ALA A 86 7.29 -2.95 12.01
CA ALA A 86 8.67 -2.53 11.81
C ALA A 86 9.69 -3.37 12.61
N ASP A 87 9.32 -4.57 13.05
CA ASP A 87 10.18 -5.45 13.84
C ASP A 87 11.43 -5.81 13.03
N GLY A 88 12.60 -5.37 13.51
CA GLY A 88 13.88 -5.59 12.82
C GLY A 88 14.22 -4.54 11.74
N ILE A 89 13.40 -3.50 11.55
CA ILE A 89 13.75 -2.35 10.70
C ILE A 89 14.38 -1.27 11.58
N PRO A 90 15.61 -0.79 11.26
CA PRO A 90 16.16 0.39 11.91
C PRO A 90 15.22 1.58 11.80
N SER A 91 14.98 2.28 12.91
CA SER A 91 14.03 3.41 12.97
C SER A 91 14.30 4.49 11.94
N THR A 92 15.55 4.68 11.54
CA THR A 92 15.94 5.61 10.46
C THR A 92 15.21 5.31 9.16
N PHE A 93 15.25 4.07 8.66
CA PHE A 93 14.57 3.71 7.41
C PHE A 93 13.04 3.78 7.55
N TYR A 94 12.51 3.39 8.70
CA TYR A 94 11.07 3.51 8.96
C TYR A 94 10.60 4.97 8.89
N ASN A 95 11.34 5.88 9.52
CA ASN A 95 11.04 7.31 9.52
C ASN A 95 11.22 7.91 8.11
N GLU A 96 12.29 7.55 7.39
CA GLU A 96 12.53 8.01 6.03
C GLU A 96 11.41 7.61 5.06
N GLU A 97 10.90 6.37 5.14
CA GLU A 97 9.78 5.93 4.31
C GLU A 97 8.49 6.68 4.65
N LEU A 98 8.22 6.88 5.95
CA LEU A 98 7.09 7.70 6.38
C LEU A 98 7.19 9.14 5.92
N ASP A 99 8.37 9.77 6.06
CA ASP A 99 8.61 11.14 5.66
C ASP A 99 8.53 11.30 4.14
N THR A 100 9.02 10.30 3.39
CA THR A 100 8.87 10.23 1.93
C THR A 100 7.40 10.17 1.54
N GLU A 101 6.60 9.33 2.20
CA GLU A 101 5.16 9.27 1.95
C GLU A 101 4.46 10.59 2.35
N ASN A 102 4.82 11.15 3.50
CA ASN A 102 4.31 12.44 3.99
C ASN A 102 4.68 13.62 3.09
N SER A 103 5.77 13.53 2.32
CA SER A 103 6.14 14.57 1.35
C SER A 103 5.19 14.60 0.15
N LYS A 104 4.62 13.45 -0.23
CA LYS A 104 3.77 13.26 -1.43
C LYS A 104 2.28 13.32 -1.12
N THR A 105 1.88 12.86 0.07
CA THR A 105 0.49 12.67 0.44
C THR A 105 0.22 13.15 1.85
N LYS A 106 -1.04 13.49 2.14
CA LYS A 106 -1.53 13.87 3.46
C LYS A 106 -2.38 12.75 4.04
N LEU A 107 -2.07 12.35 5.27
CA LEU A 107 -2.89 11.40 6.04
C LEU A 107 -4.28 11.98 6.30
N THR A 108 -5.32 11.20 6.02
CA THR A 108 -6.72 11.55 6.36
C THR A 108 -7.28 10.67 7.46
N SER A 109 -6.89 9.39 7.51
CA SER A 109 -7.26 8.47 8.59
C SER A 109 -6.32 7.26 8.64
N GLU A 110 -6.30 6.58 9.77
CA GLU A 110 -5.55 5.33 9.98
C GLU A 110 -6.47 4.27 10.61
N ILE A 111 -6.35 3.03 10.14
CA ILE A 111 -7.11 1.87 10.62
C ILE A 111 -6.14 0.74 10.92
N SER A 112 -6.24 0.14 12.11
CA SER A 112 -5.38 -0.98 12.52
C SER A 112 -6.02 -2.34 12.23
N PHE A 113 -5.23 -3.27 11.71
CA PHE A 113 -5.60 -4.66 11.44
C PHE A 113 -4.64 -5.60 12.17
N GLY A 114 -4.79 -5.72 13.49
CA GLY A 114 -3.80 -6.35 14.35
C GLY A 114 -2.53 -5.51 14.37
N SER A 115 -1.42 -6.06 13.87
CA SER A 115 -0.12 -5.35 13.79
C SER A 115 0.07 -4.56 12.49
N LEU A 116 -0.84 -4.70 11.52
CA LEU A 116 -0.83 -3.93 10.27
C LEU A 116 -1.55 -2.60 10.48
N LYS A 117 -1.14 -1.57 9.74
CA LYS A 117 -1.87 -0.30 9.66
C LYS A 117 -2.19 0.04 8.21
N LEU A 118 -3.41 0.50 7.99
CA LEU A 118 -3.87 1.07 6.75
C LEU A 118 -4.06 2.56 6.92
N GLN A 119 -3.27 3.36 6.22
CA GLN A 119 -3.47 4.79 6.14
C GLN A 119 -4.25 5.14 4.88
N VAL A 120 -5.35 5.88 5.05
CA VAL A 120 -6.07 6.53 3.95
C VAL A 120 -5.45 7.90 3.76
N ARG A 121 -5.07 8.21 2.52
CA ARG A 121 -4.31 9.41 2.22
C ARG A 121 -4.86 10.08 0.96
N VAL A 122 -4.52 11.35 0.78
CA VAL A 122 -4.78 12.13 -0.42
C VAL A 122 -3.48 12.73 -0.93
N PRO A 123 -3.25 12.83 -2.25
CA PRO A 123 -2.10 13.55 -2.80
C PRO A 123 -2.06 14.99 -2.29
N LYS A 124 -0.86 15.51 -2.02
CA LYS A 124 -0.68 16.96 -1.92
C LYS A 124 -0.77 17.56 -3.32
N ALA A 125 -1.35 18.75 -3.44
CA ALA A 125 -1.29 19.49 -4.70
C ALA A 125 0.20 19.76 -5.01
N ASP A 126 0.58 19.69 -6.29
CA ASP A 126 1.87 20.19 -6.73
C ASP A 126 1.88 21.70 -6.37
N GLU A 127 2.69 22.11 -5.39
CA GLU A 127 2.94 23.52 -5.06
C GLU A 127 3.75 24.21 -6.16
#